data_AF-A0A328XE96-F1
#
_entry.id   AF-A0A328XE96-F1
#
_cell.length_a   1.000
_cell.length_b   1.000
_cell.length_c   1.000
_cell.angle_alpha   90.00
_cell.angle_beta   90.00
_cell.angle_gamma   90.00
#
_symmetry.space_group_name_H-M   'P 1'
#
loop_
_entity.id
_entity.type
_entity.pdbx_description
1 polymer ?
#
loop_
_entity_poly.entity_id
_entity_poly.type
_entity_poly.pdbx_seq_one_letter_code
_entity_poly.pdbx_strand_id
1 'polypeptide(L)' 'MARNPIQFQPGLSLPAFLEQYGTQAQCQAALFQHRWPRGFVCPDCGNNTGCQLSRGLYQCHRCHHQ' A
#
# COMPACT_ATOMS: atom_id res chain seq x y z
N MET A 1 -4.12 11.96 -38.57
CA MET A 1 -4.67 10.98 -37.59
C MET A 1 -4.29 11.45 -36.20
N ALA A 2 -5.29 11.74 -35.35
CA ALA A 2 -5.03 12.16 -33.97
C ALA A 2 -4.58 10.94 -33.16
N ARG A 3 -3.39 11.02 -32.56
CA ARG A 3 -2.77 9.93 -31.80
C ARG A 3 -3.40 9.92 -30.41
N ASN A 4 -4.11 8.85 -30.06
CA ASN A 4 -4.82 8.78 -28.79
C ASN A 4 -3.80 8.65 -27.63
N PRO A 5 -3.67 9.66 -26.75
CA PRO A 5 -2.67 9.65 -25.68
C PRO A 5 -2.88 8.51 -24.67
N ILE A 6 -4.08 7.93 -24.60
CA ILE A 6 -4.40 6.81 -23.71
C ILE A 6 -3.69 5.51 -24.18
N GLN A 7 -3.41 5.38 -25.48
CA GLN A 7 -2.76 4.19 -26.04
C GLN A 7 -1.22 4.19 -25.85
N PHE A 8 -0.64 5.34 -25.51
CA PHE A 8 0.82 5.52 -25.40
C PHE A 8 1.26 6.01 -24.02
N GLN A 9 0.50 5.65 -22.97
CA GLN A 9 0.91 6.01 -21.62
C GLN A 9 2.18 5.24 -21.25
N PRO A 10 3.21 5.91 -20.69
CA PRO A 10 4.35 5.22 -20.13
C PRO A 10 3.86 4.40 -18.94
N GLY A 11 3.74 3.08 -19.14
CA GLY A 11 3.41 2.14 -18.09
C GLY A 11 4.64 1.85 -17.22
N LEU A 12 4.38 1.22 -16.07
CA LEU A 12 5.44 0.62 -15.27
C LEU A 12 5.92 -0.64 -16.00
N SER A 13 7.20 -0.68 -16.37
CA SER A 13 7.79 -1.87 -16.99
C SER A 13 7.83 -3.02 -16.00
N LEU A 14 7.80 -4.26 -16.50
CA LEU A 14 7.89 -5.46 -15.66
C LEU A 14 9.11 -5.45 -14.70
N PRO A 15 10.35 -5.11 -15.14
CA PRO A 15 11.47 -5.03 -14.21
C PRO A 15 11.28 -3.95 -13.15
N ALA A 16 10.77 -2.76 -13.50
CA ALA A 16 10.50 -1.70 -12.54
C ALA A 16 9.38 -2.07 -11.54
N PHE A 17 8.41 -2.87 -11.97
CA PHE A 17 7.40 -3.45 -11.09
C PHE A 17 8.01 -4.45 -10.11
N LEU A 18 8.89 -5.33 -10.57
CA LEU A 18 9.56 -6.30 -9.70
C LEU A 18 10.54 -5.63 -8.73
N GLU A 19 11.18 -4.52 -9.10
CA GLU A 19 12.00 -3.73 -8.17
C GLU A 19 11.18 -3.10 -7.04
N GLN A 20 9.90 -2.76 -7.28
CA GLN A 20 9.05 -2.13 -6.26
C GLN A 20 8.19 -3.13 -5.49
N TYR A 21 7.80 -4.25 -6.11
CA TYR A 21 6.80 -5.19 -5.59
C TYR A 21 7.22 -6.67 -5.69
N GLY A 22 8.46 -6.96 -6.10
CA GLY A 22 8.89 -8.32 -6.44
C GLY A 22 8.99 -9.31 -5.27
N THR A 23 8.81 -8.86 -4.03
CA THR A 23 8.74 -9.74 -2.85
C THR A 23 7.53 -9.38 -2.00
N GLN A 24 7.05 -10.35 -1.21
CA GLN A 24 5.95 -10.17 -0.27
C GLN A 24 6.19 -8.97 0.67
N ALA A 25 7.41 -8.82 1.19
CA ALA A 25 7.76 -7.74 2.10
C ALA A 25 7.73 -6.36 1.42
N GLN A 26 8.24 -6.25 0.19
CA GLN A 26 8.19 -5.01 -0.59
C GLN A 26 6.75 -4.62 -0.91
N CYS A 27 5.95 -5.59 -1.36
CA CYS A 27 4.53 -5.38 -1.63
C CYS A 27 3.78 -4.93 -0.38
N GLN A 28 4.00 -5.57 0.77
CA GLN A 28 3.36 -5.19 2.03
C GLN A 28 3.77 -3.78 2.48
N ALA A 29 5.04 -3.41 2.36
CA ALA A 29 5.52 -2.07 2.70
C ALA A 29 4.92 -1.00 1.77
N ALA A 30 4.88 -1.26 0.46
CA ALA A 30 4.27 -0.35 -0.50
C ALA A 30 2.76 -0.18 -0.23
N LEU A 31 2.04 -1.28 0.01
CA LEU A 31 0.63 -1.24 0.40
C LEU A 31 0.40 -0.45 1.69
N PHE A 32 1.29 -0.61 2.68
CA PHE A 32 1.23 0.17 3.91
C PHE A 32 1.39 1.66 3.64
N GLN A 33 2.39 2.07 2.86
CA GLN A 33 2.61 3.48 2.51
C GLN A 33 1.46 4.06 1.68
N HIS A 34 0.90 3.30 0.73
CA HIS A 34 -0.24 3.73 -0.07
C HIS A 34 -1.51 3.92 0.78
N ARG A 35 -1.75 2.99 1.71
CA ARG A 35 -2.90 3.06 2.63
C ARG A 35 -2.72 4.17 3.66
N TRP A 36 -1.48 4.43 4.08
CA TRP A 36 -1.14 5.33 5.17
C TRP A 36 0.12 6.16 4.87
N PRO A 37 0.00 7.23 4.07
CA PRO A 37 1.15 8.03 3.64
C PRO A 37 1.83 8.80 4.79
N ARG A 38 1.14 8.98 5.92
CA ARG A 38 1.63 9.69 7.11
C ARG A 38 1.82 8.77 8.32
N GLY A 39 1.87 7.46 8.11
CA GLY A 39 1.89 6.45 9.17
C GLY A 39 0.50 5.92 9.49
N PHE A 40 0.46 4.79 10.22
CA PHE A 40 -0.76 4.04 10.50
C PHE A 40 -1.86 4.95 11.07
N VAL A 41 -3.06 4.89 10.51
CA VAL A 41 -4.26 5.54 11.05
C VAL A 41 -5.42 4.55 10.97
N CYS A 42 -6.00 4.21 12.11
CA CYS A 42 -7.16 3.34 12.14
C CYS A 42 -8.34 4.01 11.41
N PRO A 43 -8.97 3.36 10.41
CA PRO A 43 -10.08 3.95 9.67
C PRO A 43 -11.35 4.12 10.51
N ASP A 44 -11.50 3.34 11.59
CA ASP A 44 -12.68 3.34 12.45
C ASP A 44 -12.61 4.42 13.54
N CYS A 45 -11.48 4.52 14.24
CA CYS A 45 -11.32 5.42 15.39
C CYS A 45 -10.32 6.56 15.19
N GLY A 46 -9.62 6.62 14.05
CA GLY A 46 -8.61 7.64 13.76
C GLY A 46 -7.32 7.54 14.57
N ASN A 47 -7.15 6.50 15.39
CA ASN A 47 -5.96 6.35 16.23
C ASN A 47 -4.72 6.01 15.39
N ASN A 48 -3.57 6.56 15.76
CA ASN A 48 -2.30 6.35 15.05
C ASN A 48 -1.48 5.15 15.58
N THR A 49 -1.98 4.48 16.62
CA THR A 49 -1.29 3.37 17.27
C THR A 49 -1.98 2.05 16.94
N GLY A 50 -1.19 1.09 16.46
CA GLY A 50 -1.61 -0.28 16.19
C GLY A 50 -0.42 -1.22 16.13
N CYS A 51 -0.69 -2.52 16.16
CA CYS A 51 0.32 -3.56 16.02
C CYS A 51 0.06 -4.39 14.76
N GLN A 52 1.13 -4.89 14.14
CA GLN A 52 1.02 -5.84 13.04
C GLN A 52 0.84 -7.25 13.61
N LEU A 53 -0.22 -7.92 13.19
CA LEU A 53 -0.49 -9.33 13.50
C LEU A 53 0.31 -10.24 12.57
N SER A 54 0.56 -11.49 12.98
CA SER A 54 1.34 -12.48 12.23
C SER A 54 0.81 -12.78 10.83
N ARG A 55 -0.49 -12.50 10.59
CA ARG A 55 -1.18 -12.63 9.30
C ARG A 55 -1.07 -11.39 8.39
N GLY A 56 -0.25 -10.40 8.77
CA GLY A 56 -0.07 -9.16 8.00
C GLY A 56 -1.20 -8.14 8.14
N LEU A 57 -2.18 -8.38 9.02
CA LEU A 57 -3.21 -7.40 9.37
C LEU A 57 -2.71 -6.45 10.45
N TYR A 58 -3.25 -5.23 10.49
CA TYR A 58 -2.91 -4.23 11.51
C TYR A 58 -4.07 -4.07 12.47
N GLN A 59 -3.85 -4.41 13.73
CA GLN A 59 -4.84 -4.21 14.78
C GLN A 59 -4.62 -2.86 15.48
N CYS A 60 -5.66 -2.05 15.56
CA CYS A 60 -5.61 -0.81 16.33
C CYS A 60 -5.58 -1.09 17.84
N HIS A 61 -4.73 -0.39 18.60
CA HIS A 61 -4.70 -0.53 20.06
C HIS A 61 -5.92 0.04 20.78
N ARG A 62 -6.68 0.93 20.14
CA ARG A 62 -7.81 1.64 20.78
C ARG A 62 -9.14 0.91 20.60
N CYS A 63 -9.47 0.52 19.36
CA CYS A 63 -10.73 -0.16 19.06
C CYS A 63 -10.57 -1.66 18.77
N HIS A 64 -9.34 -2.19 18.81
CA HIS A 64 -9.02 -3.59 18.48
C HIS A 64 -9.48 -4.04 17.08
N HIS A 65 -9.84 -3.09 16.22
CA HIS A 65 -10.23 -3.31 14.84
C HIS A 65 -9.01 -3.69 14.00
N GLN A 66 -9.19 -4.66 13.11
CA GLN A 66 -8.17 -5.35 12.30
C GLN A 66 -8.37 -5.10 10.81
#